data_AF-A0A662EIR3-F1
#
_entry.id   AF-A0A662EIR3-F1
#
_cell.length_a   1.000
_cell.length_b   1.000
_cell.length_c   1.000
_cell.angle_alpha   90.00
_cell.angle_beta   90.00
_cell.angle_gamma   90.00
#
_symmetry.space_group_name_H-M   'P 1'
#
loop_
_entity.id
_entity.type
_entity.pdbx_description
1 polymer ?
#
loop_
_entity_poly.entity_id
_entity_poly.type
_entity_poly.pdbx_seq_one_letter_code
_entity_poly.pdbx_strand_id
1 'polypeptide(L)'
;GTSTDVAYIVKGFPRESSITVTIGGVKTNIRCPDLLSIALGGGTIVKHRGEEVQALGPESVGYNLVRLGKAFGGPLLTVHDVAVAQGVLDKRLDVFKTDFATHPEKIDALPERLIENAWAAIKATLEEAIDKMKTTAEPVPAIFIGGGALVVPREGIAGVSEVLSPEHFEVGGAVGTTIAEIGAYAEGVVDLEREEREEAIARVIEQAKDNAAAAGAIRETVEVMDIEEIPFTYMPGKREKIRVRVKGKIFA
;
A
#
# COMPACT_ATOMS: atom_id res chain seq x y z
N GLY A 1 4.08 -6.20 -10.24
CA GLY A 1 4.43 -6.49 -11.64
C GLY A 1 3.94 -5.40 -12.58
N THR A 2 2.72 -4.91 -12.38
CA THR A 2 2.07 -3.89 -13.21
C THR A 2 1.92 -2.54 -12.50
N SER A 3 1.73 -2.56 -11.18
CA SER A 3 1.46 -1.39 -10.35
C SER A 3 2.28 -1.45 -9.06
N THR A 4 2.31 -0.30 -8.37
CA THR A 4 2.75 -0.13 -6.99
C THR A 4 1.59 0.50 -6.24
N ASP A 5 1.23 -0.11 -5.12
CA ASP A 5 0.17 0.36 -4.23
C ASP A 5 0.81 0.91 -2.96
N VAL A 6 0.55 2.18 -2.67
CA VAL A 6 1.10 2.89 -1.50
C VAL A 6 0.00 3.07 -0.48
N ALA A 7 0.26 2.67 0.76
CA ALA A 7 -0.61 2.91 1.91
C ALA A 7 0.20 3.57 3.04
N TYR A 8 -0.51 4.25 3.94
CA TYR A 8 0.08 4.83 5.14
C TYR A 8 -0.41 4.12 6.40
N ILE A 9 0.48 3.83 7.33
CA ILE A 9 0.14 3.19 8.61
C ILE A 9 0.24 4.22 9.73
N VAL A 10 -0.85 4.37 10.50
CA VAL A 10 -0.93 5.23 11.68
C VAL A 10 -1.22 4.36 12.88
N LYS A 11 -0.35 4.38 13.89
CA LYS A 11 -0.51 3.60 15.15
C LYS A 11 -0.80 2.10 14.91
N GLY A 12 -0.18 1.51 13.89
CA GLY A 12 -0.34 0.10 13.53
C GLY A 12 -1.53 -0.22 12.62
N PHE A 13 -2.29 0.77 12.16
CA PHE A 13 -3.45 0.57 11.28
C PHE A 13 -3.31 1.31 9.96
N PRO A 14 -3.83 0.76 8.85
CA PRO A 14 -3.96 1.52 7.62
C PRO A 14 -4.77 2.79 7.87
N ARG A 15 -4.27 3.93 7.39
CA ARG A 15 -5.01 5.18 7.32
C ARG A 15 -6.31 4.94 6.56
N GLU A 16 -7.44 5.37 7.09
CA GLU A 16 -8.72 5.32 6.38
C GLU A 16 -8.82 6.47 5.37
N SER A 17 -9.43 6.23 4.22
CA SER A 17 -9.75 7.30 3.28
C SER A 17 -10.77 8.26 3.92
N SER A 18 -10.47 9.56 3.84
CA SER A 18 -11.38 10.63 4.29
C SER A 18 -12.47 10.97 3.26
N ILE A 19 -12.35 10.43 2.04
CA ILE A 19 -13.22 10.74 0.90
C ILE A 19 -14.27 9.63 0.76
N THR A 20 -15.52 10.02 0.49
CA THR A 20 -16.59 9.08 0.14
C THR A 20 -16.18 8.26 -1.08
N VAL A 21 -16.04 6.94 -0.90
CA VAL A 21 -15.61 6.04 -1.97
C VAL A 21 -16.81 5.70 -2.84
N THR A 22 -16.61 5.77 -4.17
CA THR A 22 -17.62 5.34 -5.14
C THR A 22 -17.38 3.87 -5.51
N ILE A 23 -18.26 2.98 -5.09
CA ILE A 23 -18.19 1.54 -5.39
C ILE A 23 -19.31 1.21 -6.39
N GLY A 24 -18.96 0.70 -7.57
CA GLY A 24 -19.94 0.37 -8.61
C GLY A 24 -20.80 1.57 -9.07
N GLY A 25 -20.26 2.79 -9.00
CA GLY A 25 -21.00 4.03 -9.33
C GLY A 25 -21.82 4.63 -8.18
N VAL A 26 -21.86 3.97 -7.01
CA VAL A 26 -22.58 4.46 -5.83
C VAL A 26 -21.62 5.10 -4.84
N LYS A 27 -21.88 6.35 -4.43
CA LYS A 27 -21.14 6.98 -3.33
C LYS A 27 -21.50 6.29 -2.02
N THR A 28 -20.50 5.73 -1.36
CA THR A 28 -20.65 5.05 -0.08
C THR A 28 -19.96 5.85 1.02
N ASN A 29 -20.45 5.71 2.25
CA ASN A 29 -19.78 6.20 3.45
C ASN A 29 -18.93 5.11 4.11
N ILE A 30 -18.54 4.09 3.33
CA ILE A 30 -17.66 3.02 3.78
C ILE A 30 -16.25 3.60 3.85
N ARG A 31 -15.66 3.58 5.04
CA ARG A 31 -14.26 3.92 5.22
C ARG A 31 -13.42 2.68 4.95
N CYS A 32 -12.66 2.71 3.85
CA CYS A 32 -11.69 1.67 3.49
C CYS A 32 -10.27 2.15 3.76
N PRO A 33 -9.28 1.23 3.80
CA PRO A 33 -7.88 1.62 3.74
C PRO A 33 -7.62 2.56 2.57
N ASP A 34 -6.90 3.64 2.85
CA ASP A 34 -6.46 4.60 1.86
C ASP A 34 -5.28 4.01 1.09
N LEU A 35 -5.50 3.78 -0.20
CA LEU A 35 -4.55 3.16 -1.11
C LEU A 35 -4.39 4.06 -2.33
N LEU A 36 -3.14 4.45 -2.60
CA LEU A 36 -2.76 5.13 -3.82
C LEU A 36 -2.07 4.14 -4.75
N SER A 37 -2.76 3.77 -5.83
CA SER A 37 -2.21 2.90 -6.87
C SER A 37 -1.60 3.73 -7.99
N ILE A 38 -0.32 3.47 -8.31
CA ILE A 38 0.37 4.04 -9.47
C ILE A 38 0.72 2.94 -10.48
N ALA A 39 0.71 3.28 -11.77
CA ALA A 39 1.03 2.37 -12.87
C ALA A 39 2.54 2.11 -13.01
N LEU A 40 3.20 1.80 -11.91
CA LEU A 40 4.64 1.56 -11.82
C LEU A 40 4.90 0.17 -11.24
N GLY A 41 5.37 -0.75 -12.06
CA GLY A 41 5.87 -2.04 -11.63
C GLY A 41 6.92 -2.56 -12.61
N GLY A 42 7.54 -3.71 -12.33
CA GLY A 42 8.63 -4.23 -13.18
C GLY A 42 8.29 -4.36 -14.67
N GLY A 43 7.05 -4.66 -15.03
CA GLY A 43 6.62 -4.74 -16.42
C GLY A 43 6.19 -3.41 -17.03
N THR A 44 6.16 -2.30 -16.28
CA THR A 44 5.78 -0.98 -16.81
C THR A 44 6.72 -0.61 -17.95
N ILE A 45 6.15 -0.23 -19.10
CA ILE A 45 6.91 0.11 -20.30
C ILE A 45 7.54 1.48 -20.13
N VAL A 46 8.84 1.58 -20.43
CA VAL A 46 9.56 2.85 -20.50
C VAL A 46 9.46 3.39 -21.92
N LYS A 47 8.69 4.45 -22.12
CA LYS A 47 8.53 5.11 -23.42
C LYS A 47 9.64 6.13 -23.59
N HIS A 48 10.45 5.97 -24.63
CA HIS A 48 11.61 6.82 -24.85
C HIS A 48 11.81 7.16 -26.33
N ARG A 49 12.51 8.27 -26.60
CA ARG A 49 12.99 8.67 -27.93
C ARG A 49 14.49 8.94 -27.83
N GLY A 50 15.29 8.03 -28.36
CA GLY A 50 16.73 8.04 -28.10
C GLY A 50 16.98 7.85 -26.61
N GLU A 51 17.68 8.79 -25.98
CA GLU A 51 18.00 8.76 -24.54
C GLU A 51 16.96 9.49 -23.67
N GLU A 52 16.00 10.19 -24.28
CA GLU A 52 14.96 10.94 -23.57
C GLU A 52 13.80 10.02 -23.19
N VAL A 53 13.46 9.99 -21.90
CA VAL A 53 12.28 9.27 -21.40
C VAL A 53 11.06 10.18 -21.48
N GLN A 54 10.08 9.78 -22.29
CA GLN A 54 8.86 10.54 -22.52
C GLN A 54 7.77 10.24 -21.48
N ALA A 55 7.69 8.98 -21.04
CA ALA A 55 6.72 8.54 -20.03
C ALA A 55 7.04 7.14 -19.49
N LEU A 56 6.48 6.82 -18.34
CA LEU A 56 6.39 5.46 -17.80
C LEU A 56 4.94 4.98 -17.90
N GLY A 57 4.71 3.88 -18.61
CA GLY A 57 3.38 3.28 -18.75
C GLY A 57 2.32 4.24 -19.33
N PRO A 58 1.03 4.10 -18.92
CA PRO A 58 0.52 3.14 -17.92
C PRO A 58 0.53 1.67 -18.38
N GLU A 59 0.83 1.42 -19.66
CA GLU A 59 0.93 0.10 -20.23
C GLU A 59 2.05 -0.72 -19.57
N SER A 60 1.74 -1.99 -19.29
CA SER A 60 2.65 -2.94 -18.69
C SER A 60 2.61 -4.26 -19.43
N VAL A 61 3.76 -4.89 -19.60
CA VAL A 61 3.85 -6.24 -20.17
C VAL A 61 3.33 -7.31 -19.19
N GLY A 62 3.21 -6.97 -17.90
CA GLY A 62 2.63 -7.84 -16.87
C GLY A 62 3.21 -9.26 -16.90
N TYR A 63 2.34 -10.27 -17.02
CA TYR A 63 2.77 -11.67 -17.07
C TYR A 63 3.63 -12.02 -18.30
N ASN A 64 3.63 -11.19 -19.35
CA ASN A 64 4.44 -11.38 -20.56
C ASN A 64 5.87 -10.80 -20.42
N LEU A 65 6.31 -10.41 -19.22
CA LEU A 65 7.63 -9.83 -18.99
C LEU A 65 8.77 -10.68 -19.58
N VAL A 66 8.76 -11.98 -19.33
CA VAL A 66 9.78 -12.93 -19.84
C VAL A 66 9.78 -13.05 -21.38
N ARG A 67 8.70 -12.64 -22.04
CA ARG A 67 8.60 -12.67 -23.51
C ARG A 67 8.91 -11.31 -24.14
N LEU A 68 8.55 -10.22 -23.47
CA LEU A 68 8.52 -8.88 -24.06
C LEU A 68 9.59 -7.93 -23.53
N GLY A 69 10.12 -8.15 -22.32
CA GLY A 69 11.18 -7.33 -21.73
C GLY A 69 12.54 -7.56 -22.39
N LYS A 70 13.36 -6.51 -22.47
CA LYS A 70 14.67 -6.56 -23.13
C LYS A 70 15.65 -7.52 -22.47
N ALA A 71 15.67 -7.61 -21.14
CA ALA A 71 16.49 -8.53 -20.35
C ALA A 71 16.21 -10.00 -20.70
N PHE A 72 15.07 -10.28 -21.33
CA PHE A 72 14.65 -11.60 -21.76
C PHE A 72 14.65 -11.80 -23.28
N GLY A 73 15.26 -10.88 -24.04
CA GLY A 73 15.30 -10.97 -25.49
C GLY A 73 14.11 -10.30 -26.20
N GLY A 74 13.18 -9.71 -25.45
CA GLY A 74 12.01 -9.04 -25.99
C GLY A 74 12.31 -7.64 -26.58
N PRO A 75 11.31 -7.03 -27.26
CA PRO A 75 11.52 -5.75 -27.94
C PRO A 75 11.31 -4.52 -27.04
N LEU A 76 10.62 -4.65 -25.90
CA LEU A 76 10.15 -3.52 -25.09
C LEU A 76 11.09 -3.26 -23.92
N LEU A 77 11.47 -2.00 -23.72
CA LEU A 77 12.16 -1.56 -22.51
C LEU A 77 11.15 -1.42 -21.36
N THR A 78 11.47 -2.01 -20.22
CA THR A 78 10.62 -2.03 -19.02
C THR A 78 11.39 -1.58 -17.78
N VAL A 79 10.68 -1.28 -16.68
CA VAL A 79 11.29 -0.95 -15.39
C VAL A 79 12.22 -2.07 -14.89
N HIS A 80 11.85 -3.34 -15.11
CA HIS A 80 12.70 -4.49 -14.81
C HIS A 80 14.03 -4.42 -15.55
N ASP A 81 14.00 -4.09 -16.84
CA ASP A 81 15.21 -3.97 -17.67
C ASP A 81 16.13 -2.84 -17.17
N VAL A 82 15.55 -1.71 -16.76
CA VAL A 82 16.30 -0.58 -16.16
C VAL A 82 16.95 -1.00 -14.84
N ALA A 83 16.23 -1.77 -14.00
CA ALA A 83 16.77 -2.27 -12.74
C ALA A 83 17.93 -3.27 -12.93
N VAL A 84 17.85 -4.13 -13.96
CA VAL A 84 18.97 -4.99 -14.36
C VAL A 84 20.16 -4.14 -14.82
N ALA A 85 19.93 -3.14 -15.67
CA ALA A 85 20.97 -2.24 -16.18
C ALA A 85 21.68 -1.44 -15.08
N GLN A 86 20.93 -1.01 -14.05
CA GLN A 86 21.46 -0.30 -12.88
C GLN A 86 22.21 -1.23 -11.90
N GLY A 87 22.18 -2.56 -12.13
CA GLY A 87 22.80 -3.53 -11.22
C GLY A 87 22.10 -3.68 -9.87
N VAL A 88 20.89 -3.13 -9.71
CA VAL A 88 20.10 -3.27 -8.47
C VAL A 88 19.34 -4.59 -8.42
N LEU A 89 19.09 -5.20 -9.59
CA LEU A 89 18.57 -6.56 -9.71
C LEU A 89 19.67 -7.48 -10.24
N ASP A 90 20.24 -8.27 -9.32
CA ASP A 90 21.42 -9.12 -9.55
C ASP A 90 21.18 -10.60 -9.21
N LYS A 91 19.96 -10.94 -8.80
CA LYS A 91 19.59 -12.29 -8.35
C LYS A 91 18.21 -12.70 -8.84
N ARG A 92 18.07 -14.01 -9.07
CA ARG A 92 16.79 -14.63 -9.39
C ARG A 92 15.88 -14.60 -8.16
N LEU A 93 14.63 -14.17 -8.33
CA LEU A 93 13.59 -14.44 -7.34
C LEU A 93 13.07 -15.87 -7.51
N ASP A 94 12.89 -16.60 -6.41
CA ASP A 94 12.33 -17.96 -6.46
C ASP A 94 10.89 -18.02 -6.99
N VAL A 95 10.17 -16.89 -6.98
CA VAL A 95 8.86 -16.76 -7.63
C VAL A 95 8.93 -16.86 -9.16
N PHE A 96 10.11 -16.65 -9.76
CA PHE A 96 10.31 -16.74 -11.20
C PHE A 96 10.96 -18.07 -11.60
N LYS A 97 10.42 -18.69 -12.65
CA LYS A 97 10.96 -19.93 -13.23
C LYS A 97 12.27 -19.72 -14.02
N THR A 98 12.51 -18.48 -14.43
CA THR A 98 13.69 -18.08 -15.22
C THR A 98 14.59 -17.20 -14.37
N ASP A 99 15.85 -17.08 -14.78
CA ASP A 99 16.78 -16.10 -14.22
C ASP A 99 16.28 -14.65 -14.39
N PHE A 100 16.85 -13.68 -13.66
CA PHE A 100 16.44 -12.28 -13.73
C PHE A 100 16.79 -11.60 -15.07
N ALA A 101 17.75 -12.13 -15.80
CA ALA A 101 18.06 -11.78 -17.18
C ALA A 101 18.56 -13.02 -17.94
N THR A 102 18.05 -13.24 -19.15
CA THR A 102 18.51 -14.34 -20.03
C THR A 102 19.24 -13.83 -21.27
N HIS A 103 19.16 -12.53 -21.53
CA HIS A 103 19.79 -11.84 -22.65
C HIS A 103 20.47 -10.54 -22.15
N PRO A 104 21.49 -10.65 -21.27
CA PRO A 104 22.17 -9.49 -20.69
C PRO A 104 22.79 -8.58 -21.77
N GLU A 105 23.18 -9.13 -22.92
CA GLU A 105 23.73 -8.36 -24.03
C GLU A 105 22.76 -7.30 -24.59
N LYS A 106 21.45 -7.51 -24.44
CA LYS A 106 20.44 -6.51 -24.82
C LYS A 106 20.32 -5.37 -23.83
N ILE A 107 20.72 -5.60 -22.59
CA ILE A 107 20.81 -4.59 -21.55
C ILE A 107 22.08 -3.78 -21.74
N ASP A 108 23.22 -4.45 -21.94
CA ASP A 108 24.52 -3.82 -22.17
C ASP A 108 24.54 -2.92 -23.42
N ALA A 109 23.69 -3.20 -24.40
CA ALA A 109 23.53 -2.39 -25.61
C ALA A 109 22.71 -1.11 -25.41
N LEU A 110 22.09 -0.89 -24.24
CA LEU A 110 21.30 0.31 -23.96
C LEU A 110 22.23 1.50 -23.64
N PRO A 111 21.93 2.71 -24.15
CA PRO A 111 22.69 3.90 -23.78
C PRO A 111 22.62 4.16 -22.28
N GLU A 112 23.77 4.35 -21.63
CA GLU A 112 23.87 4.62 -20.19
C GLU A 112 22.95 5.77 -19.75
N ARG A 113 22.97 6.87 -20.49
CA ARG A 113 22.14 8.04 -20.23
C ARG A 113 20.63 7.77 -20.34
N LEU A 114 20.19 6.82 -21.18
CA LEU A 114 18.79 6.39 -21.21
C LEU A 114 18.42 5.69 -19.89
N ILE A 115 19.30 4.84 -19.39
CA ILE A 115 19.11 4.10 -18.14
C ILE A 115 19.08 5.05 -16.94
N GLU A 116 19.98 6.02 -16.89
CA GLU A 116 19.99 7.08 -15.86
C GLU A 116 18.68 7.88 -15.87
N ASN A 117 18.25 8.35 -17.04
CA ASN A 117 17.01 9.11 -17.18
C ASN A 117 15.78 8.29 -16.78
N ALA A 118 15.74 7.01 -17.15
CA ALA A 118 14.64 6.12 -16.78
C ALA A 118 14.63 5.84 -15.28
N TRP A 119 15.79 5.62 -14.67
CA TRP A 119 15.93 5.41 -13.24
C TRP A 119 15.49 6.64 -12.44
N ALA A 120 15.89 7.84 -12.88
CA ALA A 120 15.44 9.10 -12.29
C ALA A 120 13.91 9.27 -12.40
N ALA A 121 13.31 8.93 -13.55
CA ALA A 121 11.86 8.99 -13.73
C ALA A 121 11.11 8.00 -12.82
N ILE A 122 11.62 6.78 -12.66
CA ILE A 122 11.07 5.77 -11.73
C ILE A 122 11.11 6.30 -10.30
N LYS A 123 12.26 6.85 -9.89
CA LYS A 123 12.45 7.45 -8.57
C LYS A 123 11.46 8.58 -8.31
N ALA A 124 11.38 9.56 -9.21
CA ALA A 124 10.48 10.71 -9.06
C ALA A 124 9.00 10.28 -8.97
N THR A 125 8.60 9.28 -9.78
CA THR A 125 7.23 8.73 -9.74
C THR A 125 6.91 8.10 -8.39
N LEU A 126 7.88 7.38 -7.80
CA LEU A 126 7.72 6.76 -6.49
C LEU A 126 7.69 7.80 -5.36
N GLU A 127 8.58 8.81 -5.42
CA GLU A 127 8.62 9.92 -4.46
C GLU A 127 7.31 10.71 -4.45
N GLU A 128 6.74 11.01 -5.62
CA GLU A 128 5.45 11.70 -5.72
C GLU A 128 4.31 10.89 -5.09
N ALA A 129 4.30 9.56 -5.27
CA ALA A 129 3.29 8.71 -4.68
C ALA A 129 3.43 8.63 -3.15
N ILE A 130 4.65 8.57 -2.65
CA ILE A 130 4.94 8.58 -1.21
C ILE A 130 4.52 9.92 -0.59
N ASP A 131 4.88 11.04 -1.21
CA ASP A 131 4.54 12.39 -0.74
C ASP A 131 3.03 12.59 -0.63
N LYS A 132 2.26 12.19 -1.65
CA LYS A 132 0.79 12.22 -1.63
C LYS A 132 0.17 11.40 -0.50
N MET A 133 0.85 10.35 -0.05
CA MET A 133 0.34 9.41 0.95
C MET A 133 0.78 9.76 2.37
N LYS A 134 1.93 10.42 2.56
CA LYS A 134 2.40 10.82 3.89
C LYS A 134 1.46 11.82 4.57
N THR A 135 1.46 11.80 5.89
CA THR A 135 0.74 12.79 6.72
C THR A 135 1.68 13.80 7.38
N THR A 136 2.98 13.66 7.19
CA THR A 136 4.03 14.45 7.83
C THR A 136 5.06 14.87 6.79
N ALA A 137 5.71 16.02 7.00
CA ALA A 137 6.77 16.49 6.11
C ALA A 137 8.07 15.69 6.33
N GLU A 138 8.32 15.27 7.58
CA GLU A 138 9.50 14.54 7.99
C GLU A 138 9.63 13.19 7.26
N PRO A 139 10.85 12.74 6.92
CA PRO A 139 11.06 11.41 6.38
C PRO A 139 10.54 10.31 7.32
N VAL A 140 9.88 9.29 6.77
CA VAL A 140 9.33 8.15 7.52
C VAL A 140 9.86 6.83 6.97
N PRO A 141 9.95 5.75 7.78
CA PRO A 141 10.34 4.45 7.26
C PRO A 141 9.30 3.93 6.27
N ALA A 142 9.77 3.30 5.18
CA ALA A 142 8.92 2.67 4.19
C ALA A 142 9.15 1.15 4.19
N ILE A 143 8.07 0.38 4.15
CA ILE A 143 8.14 -1.09 4.04
C ILE A 143 7.86 -1.47 2.58
N PHE A 144 8.85 -2.02 1.90
CA PHE A 144 8.70 -2.47 0.51
C PHE A 144 8.48 -3.97 0.46
N ILE A 145 7.34 -4.37 -0.11
CA ILE A 145 6.93 -5.76 -0.32
C ILE A 145 6.48 -6.00 -1.77
N GLY A 146 6.39 -7.27 -2.14
CA GLY A 146 6.09 -7.75 -3.48
C GLY A 146 7.32 -7.75 -4.39
N GLY A 147 7.31 -8.57 -5.44
CA GLY A 147 8.46 -8.69 -6.36
C GLY A 147 8.84 -7.39 -7.09
N GLY A 148 7.92 -6.41 -7.17
CA GLY A 148 8.21 -5.08 -7.70
C GLY A 148 9.18 -4.25 -6.85
N ALA A 149 9.32 -4.57 -5.57
CA ALA A 149 10.21 -3.89 -4.63
C ALA A 149 11.70 -4.00 -4.98
N LEU A 150 12.09 -4.99 -5.80
CA LEU A 150 13.48 -5.17 -6.23
C LEU A 150 13.86 -4.31 -7.44
N VAL A 151 12.89 -3.79 -8.16
CA VAL A 151 13.12 -3.10 -9.44
C VAL A 151 12.90 -1.60 -9.37
N VAL A 152 12.85 -1.06 -8.15
CA VAL A 152 12.69 0.36 -7.85
C VAL A 152 13.81 0.83 -6.92
N PRO A 153 14.12 2.12 -6.89
CA PRO A 153 15.13 2.66 -5.97
C PRO A 153 14.81 2.29 -4.52
N ARG A 154 15.85 1.98 -3.76
CA ARG A 154 15.76 1.65 -2.32
C ARG A 154 16.44 2.68 -1.42
N GLU A 155 17.24 3.56 -2.01
CA GLU A 155 18.04 4.55 -1.30
C GLU A 155 17.80 5.95 -1.86
N GLY A 156 18.02 6.96 -1.01
CA GLY A 156 17.93 8.36 -1.38
C GLY A 156 16.56 8.81 -1.88
N ILE A 157 15.48 8.11 -1.50
CA ILE A 157 14.10 8.44 -1.86
C ILE A 157 13.63 9.60 -0.97
N ALA A 158 13.25 10.71 -1.58
CA ALA A 158 12.71 11.85 -0.87
C ALA A 158 11.47 11.47 -0.03
N GLY A 159 11.45 11.92 1.22
CA GLY A 159 10.35 11.63 2.15
C GLY A 159 10.43 10.27 2.83
N VAL A 160 11.43 9.44 2.53
CA VAL A 160 11.68 8.14 3.19
C VAL A 160 12.97 8.19 4.00
N SER A 161 12.92 7.78 5.27
CA SER A 161 14.12 7.72 6.12
C SER A 161 14.97 6.49 5.83
N GLU A 162 14.31 5.35 5.61
CA GLU A 162 14.92 4.06 5.28
C GLU A 162 13.89 3.16 4.59
N VAL A 163 14.37 2.21 3.79
CA VAL A 163 13.54 1.18 3.16
C VAL A 163 13.78 -0.16 3.86
N LEU A 164 12.74 -0.66 4.52
CA LEU A 164 12.71 -1.97 5.15
C LEU A 164 12.10 -3.00 4.20
N SER A 165 12.72 -4.16 4.07
CA SER A 165 12.13 -5.32 3.39
C SER A 165 12.29 -6.57 4.26
N PRO A 166 11.19 -7.22 4.68
CA PRO A 166 11.22 -8.50 5.39
C PRO A 166 11.88 -9.62 4.56
N GLU A 167 12.27 -10.72 5.20
CA GLU A 167 12.90 -11.87 4.54
C GLU A 167 12.06 -12.44 3.38
N HIS A 168 10.74 -12.53 3.54
CA HIS A 168 9.79 -13.03 2.53
C HIS A 168 8.96 -11.90 1.90
N PHE A 169 9.59 -10.75 1.64
CA PHE A 169 8.89 -9.56 1.13
C PHE A 169 8.11 -9.85 -0.16
N GLU A 170 8.57 -10.76 -1.01
CA GLU A 170 7.95 -11.12 -2.29
C GLU A 170 6.53 -11.69 -2.15
N VAL A 171 6.23 -12.31 -1.01
CA VAL A 171 4.90 -12.85 -0.66
C VAL A 171 4.23 -12.06 0.47
N GLY A 172 4.68 -10.84 0.73
CA GLY A 172 4.20 -10.02 1.87
C GLY A 172 2.68 -9.85 1.94
N GLY A 173 2.00 -9.77 0.79
CA GLY A 173 0.52 -9.73 0.76
C GLY A 173 -0.16 -11.02 1.25
N ALA A 174 0.42 -12.18 0.94
CA ALA A 174 -0.07 -13.46 1.45
C ALA A 174 0.19 -13.58 2.96
N VAL A 175 1.39 -13.21 3.41
CA VAL A 175 1.74 -13.17 4.84
C VAL A 175 0.77 -12.26 5.60
N GLY A 176 0.53 -11.04 5.09
CA GLY A 176 -0.43 -10.10 5.67
C GLY A 176 -1.84 -10.68 5.81
N THR A 177 -2.27 -11.52 4.86
CA THR A 177 -3.56 -12.22 4.93
C THR A 177 -3.59 -13.26 6.04
N THR A 178 -2.49 -13.99 6.27
CA THR A 178 -2.43 -15.05 7.28
C THR A 178 -2.35 -14.54 8.72
N ILE A 179 -1.83 -13.33 8.92
CA ILE A 179 -1.73 -12.69 10.24
C ILE A 179 -2.91 -11.74 10.53
N ALA A 180 -3.85 -11.63 9.59
CA ALA A 180 -4.96 -10.70 9.70
C ALA A 180 -5.87 -11.07 10.89
N GLU A 181 -6.14 -10.08 11.72
CA GLU A 181 -7.11 -10.16 12.80
C GLU A 181 -8.50 -9.76 12.32
N ILE A 182 -9.53 -10.19 13.04
CA ILE A 182 -10.92 -9.81 12.77
C ILE A 182 -11.16 -8.41 13.30
N GLY A 183 -11.32 -7.45 12.39
CA GLY A 183 -11.72 -6.08 12.72
C GLY A 183 -13.24 -5.92 12.80
N ALA A 184 -13.71 -5.17 13.78
CA ALA A 184 -15.12 -4.77 13.87
C ALA A 184 -15.26 -3.34 14.43
N TYR A 185 -16.46 -2.80 14.33
CA TYR A 185 -16.80 -1.51 14.93
C TYR A 185 -18.25 -1.50 15.42
N ALA A 186 -18.55 -0.55 16.32
CA ALA A 186 -19.90 -0.18 16.68
C ALA A 186 -20.03 1.35 16.75
N GLU A 187 -21.23 1.85 16.52
CA GLU A 187 -21.57 3.26 16.67
C GLU A 187 -22.78 3.39 17.59
N GLY A 188 -22.78 4.43 18.44
CA GLY A 188 -23.90 4.78 19.30
C GLY A 188 -24.11 6.29 19.31
N VAL A 189 -25.37 6.72 19.22
CA VAL A 189 -25.75 8.12 19.47
C VAL A 189 -26.06 8.26 20.95
N VAL A 190 -25.43 9.22 21.61
CA VAL A 190 -25.47 9.42 23.06
C VAL A 190 -25.92 10.83 23.41
N ASP A 191 -26.47 11.01 24.60
CA ASP A 191 -26.87 12.31 25.14
C ASP A 191 -26.22 12.52 26.51
N LEU A 192 -25.08 13.21 26.53
CA LEU A 192 -24.23 13.38 27.71
C LEU A 192 -24.83 14.31 28.78
N GLU A 193 -26.03 14.85 28.57
CA GLU A 193 -26.81 15.48 29.63
C GLU A 193 -27.63 14.46 30.44
N ARG A 194 -27.83 13.26 29.88
CA ARG A 194 -28.74 12.23 30.41
C ARG A 194 -28.04 10.93 30.77
N GLU A 195 -26.87 10.67 30.22
CA GLU A 195 -26.05 9.50 30.53
C GLU A 195 -24.60 9.90 30.81
N GLU A 196 -23.95 9.13 31.69
CA GLU A 196 -22.53 9.32 31.99
C GLU A 196 -21.67 8.89 30.81
N ARG A 197 -20.69 9.73 30.45
CA ARG A 197 -19.84 9.52 29.27
C ARG A 197 -19.13 8.16 29.30
N GLU A 198 -18.58 7.78 30.46
CA GLU A 198 -17.84 6.52 30.60
C GLU A 198 -18.74 5.30 30.40
N GLU A 199 -19.96 5.33 30.91
CA GLU A 199 -20.95 4.26 30.72
C GLU A 199 -21.37 4.14 29.25
N ALA A 200 -21.55 5.28 28.59
CA ALA A 200 -21.92 5.34 27.19
C ALA A 200 -20.82 4.76 26.29
N ILE A 201 -19.55 5.12 26.54
CA ILE A 201 -18.38 4.56 25.84
C ILE A 201 -18.29 3.04 26.11
N ALA A 202 -18.38 2.61 27.37
CA ALA A 202 -18.28 1.20 27.74
C ALA A 202 -19.35 0.34 27.04
N ARG A 203 -20.58 0.85 26.93
CA ARG A 203 -21.66 0.19 26.19
C ARG A 203 -21.32 -0.01 24.71
N VAL A 204 -20.77 1.01 24.05
CA VAL A 204 -20.39 0.91 22.63
C VAL A 204 -19.16 0.00 22.44
N ILE A 205 -18.24 -0.03 23.40
CA ILE A 205 -17.12 -1.00 23.42
C ILE A 205 -17.65 -2.43 23.44
N GLU A 206 -18.57 -2.77 24.34
CA GLU A 206 -19.11 -4.13 24.43
C GLU A 206 -19.86 -4.53 23.16
N GLN A 207 -20.61 -3.60 22.54
CA GLN A 207 -21.24 -3.84 21.25
C GLN A 207 -20.21 -4.09 20.13
N ALA A 208 -19.09 -3.35 20.11
CA ALA A 208 -18.03 -3.57 19.13
C ALA A 208 -17.37 -4.95 19.33
N LYS A 209 -17.17 -5.38 20.57
CA LYS A 209 -16.70 -6.73 20.91
C LYS A 209 -17.68 -7.82 20.49
N ASP A 210 -18.99 -7.59 20.68
CA ASP A 210 -20.04 -8.50 20.21
C ASP A 210 -19.98 -8.66 18.69
N ASN A 211 -19.82 -7.55 17.97
CA ASN A 211 -19.70 -7.55 16.52
C ASN A 211 -18.43 -8.31 16.06
N ALA A 212 -17.31 -8.14 16.76
CA ALA A 212 -16.07 -8.87 16.46
C ALA A 212 -16.25 -10.39 16.67
N ALA A 213 -16.87 -10.78 17.80
CA ALA A 213 -17.14 -12.19 18.10
C ALA A 213 -18.11 -12.81 17.08
N ALA A 214 -19.16 -12.08 16.68
CA ALA A 214 -20.09 -12.50 15.65
C ALA A 214 -19.42 -12.66 14.28
N ALA A 215 -18.37 -11.87 13.99
CA ALA A 215 -17.54 -11.99 12.80
C ALA A 215 -16.47 -13.10 12.89
N GLY A 216 -16.36 -13.81 14.02
CA GLY A 216 -15.46 -14.94 14.21
C GLY A 216 -14.20 -14.67 15.04
N ALA A 217 -14.10 -13.50 15.69
CA ALA A 217 -13.02 -13.23 16.64
C ALA A 217 -13.19 -14.01 17.95
N ILE A 218 -12.08 -14.36 18.60
CA ILE A 218 -12.07 -14.80 20.00
C ILE A 218 -12.30 -13.57 20.87
N ARG A 219 -13.48 -13.46 21.49
CA ARG A 219 -13.93 -12.27 22.22
C ARG A 219 -12.92 -11.77 23.24
N GLU A 220 -12.28 -12.68 23.96
CA GLU A 220 -11.34 -12.39 25.05
C GLU A 220 -10.05 -11.75 24.55
N THR A 221 -9.74 -11.92 23.26
CA THR A 221 -8.58 -11.29 22.60
C THR A 221 -8.91 -9.94 21.99
N VAL A 222 -10.16 -9.47 22.12
CA VAL A 222 -10.61 -8.25 21.46
C VAL A 222 -10.07 -7.01 22.16
N GLU A 223 -9.28 -6.23 21.43
CA GLU A 223 -8.66 -4.99 21.89
C GLU A 223 -9.34 -3.77 21.25
N VAL A 224 -9.52 -2.71 22.03
CA VAL A 224 -10.02 -1.42 21.53
C VAL A 224 -8.90 -0.70 20.83
N MET A 225 -9.15 -0.31 19.58
CA MET A 225 -8.18 0.37 18.75
C MET A 225 -8.32 1.88 18.75
N ASP A 226 -9.56 2.34 18.67
CA ASP A 226 -9.87 3.75 18.53
C ASP A 226 -11.27 4.03 19.06
N ILE A 227 -11.41 5.20 19.67
CA ILE A 227 -12.68 5.73 20.17
C ILE A 227 -12.81 7.15 19.63
N GLU A 228 -13.79 7.36 18.77
CA GLU A 228 -14.08 8.64 18.14
C GLU A 228 -15.39 9.20 18.71
N GLU A 229 -15.36 10.42 19.22
CA GLU A 229 -16.53 11.17 19.70
C GLU A 229 -16.78 12.35 18.76
N ILE A 230 -17.93 12.33 18.09
CA ILE A 230 -18.31 13.33 17.09
C ILE A 230 -19.54 14.08 17.60
N PRO A 231 -19.42 15.36 18.01
CA PRO A 231 -20.56 16.12 18.51
C PRO A 231 -21.55 16.46 17.40
N PHE A 232 -22.84 16.31 17.70
CA PHE A 232 -23.94 16.76 16.85
C PHE A 232 -24.29 18.22 17.12
N THR A 233 -23.60 19.13 16.44
CA THR A 233 -23.76 20.59 16.63
C THR A 233 -25.15 21.14 16.30
N TYR A 234 -25.98 20.36 15.59
CA TYR A 234 -27.33 20.74 15.18
C TYR A 234 -28.44 20.11 16.04
N MET A 235 -28.10 19.29 17.03
CA MET A 235 -29.09 18.65 17.91
C MET A 235 -29.12 19.33 19.29
N PRO A 236 -30.31 19.48 19.90
CA PRO A 236 -30.41 19.96 21.28
C PRO A 236 -29.73 19.00 22.26
N GLY A 237 -29.15 19.56 23.33
CA GLY A 237 -28.41 18.84 24.37
C GLY A 237 -26.94 18.62 24.02
N LYS A 238 -26.24 17.78 24.80
CA LYS A 238 -24.86 17.37 24.52
C LYS A 238 -24.84 16.02 23.80
N ARG A 239 -25.35 16.02 22.57
CA ARG A 239 -25.44 14.80 21.77
C ARG A 239 -24.18 14.56 20.97
N GLU A 240 -23.70 13.33 21.02
CA GLU A 240 -22.50 12.91 20.31
C GLU A 240 -22.73 11.55 19.66
N LYS A 241 -21.97 11.26 18.60
CA LYS A 241 -21.80 9.91 18.09
C LYS A 241 -20.50 9.36 18.64
N ILE A 242 -20.60 8.28 19.41
CA ILE A 242 -19.44 7.47 19.81
C ILE A 242 -19.27 6.39 18.76
N ARG A 243 -18.07 6.26 18.21
CA ARG A 243 -17.66 5.15 17.35
C ARG A 243 -16.48 4.45 18.00
N VAL A 244 -16.60 3.13 18.18
CA VAL A 244 -15.52 2.30 18.72
C VAL A 244 -15.08 1.32 17.66
N ARG A 245 -13.76 1.21 17.47
CA ARG A 245 -13.13 0.19 16.62
C ARG A 245 -12.40 -0.81 17.49
N VAL A 246 -12.50 -2.08 17.11
CA VAL A 246 -11.83 -3.18 17.81
C VAL A 246 -11.20 -4.14 16.81
N LYS A 247 -10.27 -4.96 17.30
CA LYS A 247 -9.73 -6.12 16.59
C LYS A 247 -9.62 -7.31 17.53
N GLY A 248 -9.72 -8.53 17.02
CA GLY A 248 -9.46 -9.73 17.81
C GLY A 248 -8.89 -10.86 16.96
N LYS A 249 -8.21 -11.79 17.61
CA LYS A 249 -7.61 -12.95 16.94
C LYS A 249 -8.67 -13.94 16.49
N ILE A 250 -8.40 -14.64 15.40
CA ILE A 250 -9.23 -15.76 14.92
C ILE A 250 -8.76 -17.12 15.47
N PHE A 251 -7.47 -17.23 15.81
CA PHE A 251 -6.87 -18.41 16.43
C PHE A 251 -6.21 -18.01 17.76
N ALA A 252 -6.19 -18.93 18.72
CA ALA A 252 -5.60 -18.73 20.05
C ALA A 252 -4.07 -18.64 19.99
#